data_AF-A0A2D8C4B7-F1
#
_entry.id   AF-A0A2D8C4B7-F1
#
_cell.length_a   1.000
_cell.length_b   1.000
_cell.length_c   1.000
_cell.angle_alpha   90.00
_cell.angle_beta   90.00
_cell.angle_gamma   90.00
#
_symmetry.space_group_name_H-M   'P 1'
#
loop_
_entity.id
_entity.type
_entity.pdbx_description
1 polymer ?
#
loop_
_entity_poly.entity_id
_entity_poly.type
_entity_poly.pdbx_seq_one_letter_code
_entity_poly.pdbx_strand_id
1 'polypeptide(L)'
;MKNFIPIALALFLCFSSSFAQTTFSKIAEFKIDLLNPVKILDYYPAKKQYLGFINEGSKGNKIALFSENGKVLVSEKLQGEGPNQIVESINQIAFAEDGTIWVHSSHNLYRYDQNLKKTKKIPFRSKYTVSLYSPKKLTYFYENGVKGDNSFISQPSGYSTFFGFTDFLKENLIEVFNPKNEKTYNFAPVSGRSNFSKLDPSIHSIYAPVYSLDKSRGKLYLTTTLDDEISIIDLRSKKKTEALKIRHENFPVLKSSRISLNNIASKGPINLGAKNDNIYVLSDGTVLLEYIRAISPEVYEQKIAENRNYHHFGDPSYRRLILIRNGKQVGEDIQLPYGEIAMLLPDDTLLIKLLNPEEEEDFTRYGIFRLK
;
A
#
# COMPACT_ATOMS: atom_id res chain seq x y z
N MET A 1 38.49 -13.93 -66.67
CA MET A 1 38.59 -13.34 -65.31
C MET A 1 37.39 -12.43 -65.09
N LYS A 2 36.78 -12.52 -63.89
CA LYS A 2 35.64 -11.72 -63.37
C LYS A 2 34.27 -12.17 -63.87
N ASN A 3 33.24 -12.41 -63.05
CA ASN A 3 33.09 -12.37 -61.59
C ASN A 3 31.91 -13.29 -61.23
N PHE A 4 32.13 -14.19 -60.26
CA PHE A 4 31.06 -14.83 -59.50
C PHE A 4 30.40 -13.77 -58.61
N ILE A 5 29.08 -13.63 -58.67
CA ILE A 5 28.30 -12.88 -57.68
C ILE A 5 27.58 -13.93 -56.84
N PRO A 6 27.91 -14.12 -55.55
CA PRO A 6 27.10 -14.94 -54.68
C PRO A 6 25.88 -14.13 -54.23
N ILE A 7 24.70 -14.68 -54.48
CA ILE A 7 23.44 -14.19 -53.92
C ILE A 7 23.48 -14.47 -52.42
N ALA A 8 23.75 -13.44 -51.62
CA ALA A 8 23.63 -13.51 -50.17
C ALA A 8 22.15 -13.50 -49.81
N LEU A 9 21.64 -14.66 -49.38
CA LEU A 9 20.32 -14.86 -48.81
C LEU A 9 20.28 -14.19 -47.44
N ALA A 10 19.82 -12.94 -47.36
CA ALA A 10 19.55 -12.27 -46.10
C ALA A 10 18.25 -12.82 -45.51
N LEU A 11 18.34 -13.86 -44.69
CA LEU A 11 17.27 -14.22 -43.75
C LEU A 11 17.15 -13.09 -42.71
N PHE A 12 16.23 -12.17 -42.95
CA PHE A 12 15.69 -11.31 -41.90
C PHE A 12 14.88 -12.21 -40.95
N LEU A 13 15.55 -12.75 -39.94
CA LEU A 13 14.89 -13.29 -38.75
C LEU A 13 14.27 -12.10 -37.99
N CYS A 14 13.05 -11.73 -38.37
CA CYS A 14 12.18 -10.95 -37.52
C CYS A 14 11.87 -11.80 -36.29
N PHE A 15 12.71 -11.70 -35.27
CA PHE A 15 12.31 -12.08 -33.91
C PHE A 15 11.22 -11.10 -33.49
N SER A 16 9.98 -11.42 -33.83
CA SER A 16 8.82 -10.91 -33.11
C SER A 16 8.92 -11.49 -31.70
N SER A 17 9.65 -10.83 -30.82
CA SER A 17 9.51 -11.02 -29.39
C SER A 17 8.09 -10.59 -29.04
N SER A 18 7.13 -11.52 -29.12
CA SER A 18 5.85 -11.33 -28.46
C SER A 18 6.18 -11.26 -26.96
N PHE A 19 6.32 -10.05 -26.43
CA PHE A 19 6.33 -9.88 -24.99
C PHE A 19 4.99 -10.39 -24.50
N ALA A 20 4.99 -11.52 -23.79
CA ALA A 20 3.80 -12.01 -23.14
C ALA A 20 3.33 -10.91 -22.18
N GLN A 21 2.18 -10.31 -22.48
CA GLN A 21 1.58 -9.31 -21.61
C GLN A 21 1.12 -10.01 -20.35
N THR A 22 1.64 -9.60 -19.20
CA THR A 22 1.18 -10.14 -17.91
C THR A 22 -0.28 -9.74 -17.72
N THR A 23 -1.13 -10.71 -17.39
CA THR A 23 -2.58 -10.49 -17.26
C THR A 23 -3.10 -10.98 -15.92
N PHE A 24 -4.28 -10.48 -15.56
CA PHE A 24 -5.03 -10.91 -14.40
C PHE A 24 -6.02 -12.03 -14.76
N SER A 25 -5.96 -13.14 -14.04
CA SER A 25 -6.94 -14.22 -14.12
C SER A 25 -7.73 -14.28 -12.82
N LYS A 26 -9.03 -13.99 -12.87
CA LYS A 26 -9.94 -14.20 -11.74
C LYS A 26 -10.06 -15.70 -11.46
N ILE A 27 -9.90 -16.10 -10.20
CA ILE A 27 -10.00 -17.51 -9.78
C ILE A 27 -11.13 -17.77 -8.78
N ALA A 28 -11.57 -16.74 -8.04
CA ALA A 28 -12.71 -16.83 -7.13
C ALA A 28 -13.34 -15.45 -6.91
N GLU A 29 -14.51 -15.43 -6.30
CA GLU A 29 -15.20 -14.24 -5.80
C GLU A 29 -16.02 -14.60 -4.57
N PHE A 30 -16.18 -13.63 -3.66
CA PHE A 30 -17.18 -13.68 -2.60
C PHE A 30 -17.79 -12.29 -2.38
N LYS A 31 -18.90 -12.28 -1.66
CA LYS A 31 -19.64 -11.07 -1.30
C LYS A 31 -19.77 -10.93 0.22
N ILE A 32 -19.88 -9.70 0.68
CA ILE A 32 -20.23 -9.35 2.06
C ILE A 32 -21.56 -8.61 1.99
N ASP A 33 -22.62 -9.29 2.43
CA ASP A 33 -23.99 -8.78 2.41
C ASP A 33 -24.22 -7.79 3.57
N LEU A 34 -23.61 -6.62 3.45
CA LEU A 34 -23.79 -5.47 4.33
C LEU A 34 -24.02 -4.21 3.49
N LEU A 35 -25.06 -3.46 3.85
CA LEU A 35 -25.38 -2.18 3.22
C LEU A 35 -24.22 -1.17 3.30
N ASN A 36 -23.48 -1.18 4.40
CA ASN A 36 -22.36 -0.27 4.60
C ASN A 36 -21.09 -0.80 3.91
N PRO A 37 -20.29 0.07 3.24
CA PRO A 37 -19.07 -0.36 2.57
C PRO A 37 -18.06 -1.02 3.51
N VAL A 38 -17.54 -2.17 3.08
CA VAL A 38 -16.54 -2.94 3.82
C VAL A 38 -15.17 -2.82 3.17
N LYS A 39 -14.15 -2.58 3.98
CA LYS A 39 -12.73 -2.62 3.58
C LYS A 39 -12.02 -3.76 4.30
N ILE A 40 -11.46 -4.72 3.56
CA ILE A 40 -10.58 -5.74 4.14
C ILE A 40 -9.18 -5.14 4.38
N LEU A 41 -8.60 -5.44 5.54
CA LEU A 41 -7.33 -4.88 6.00
C LEU A 41 -6.24 -5.94 6.17
N ASP A 42 -6.63 -7.15 6.56
CA ASP A 42 -5.70 -8.26 6.76
C ASP A 42 -6.41 -9.61 6.68
N TYR A 43 -5.62 -10.69 6.60
CA TYR A 43 -6.11 -12.07 6.52
C TYR A 43 -5.33 -12.97 7.48
N TYR A 44 -6.05 -13.78 8.25
CA TYR A 44 -5.49 -14.78 9.15
C TYR A 44 -5.63 -16.18 8.54
N PRO A 45 -4.55 -16.77 8.00
CA PRO A 45 -4.65 -18.00 7.21
C PRO A 45 -5.07 -19.22 8.02
N ALA A 46 -4.62 -19.32 9.29
CA ALA A 46 -4.87 -20.48 10.12
C ALA A 46 -6.37 -20.73 10.41
N LYS A 47 -7.21 -19.68 10.36
CA LYS A 47 -8.66 -19.79 10.48
C LYS A 47 -9.41 -19.34 9.22
N LYS A 48 -8.70 -18.92 8.18
CA LYS A 48 -9.25 -18.38 6.94
C LYS A 48 -10.24 -17.25 7.21
N GLN A 49 -9.77 -16.25 7.96
CA GLN A 49 -10.60 -15.12 8.40
C GLN A 49 -10.03 -13.80 7.88
N TYR A 50 -10.90 -12.92 7.41
CA TYR A 50 -10.53 -11.54 7.10
C TYR A 50 -10.77 -10.63 8.28
N LEU A 51 -9.88 -9.67 8.48
CA LEU A 51 -10.08 -8.52 9.33
C LEU A 51 -10.52 -7.37 8.44
N GLY A 52 -11.63 -6.72 8.78
CA GLY A 52 -12.14 -5.60 8.01
C GLY A 52 -12.66 -4.45 8.86
N PHE A 53 -12.93 -3.36 8.15
CA PHE A 53 -13.44 -2.10 8.66
C PHE A 53 -14.73 -1.76 7.92
N ILE A 54 -15.77 -1.42 8.67
CA ILE A 54 -17.09 -1.05 8.16
C ILE A 54 -17.29 0.44 8.44
N ASN A 55 -17.51 1.22 7.39
CA ASN A 55 -17.81 2.65 7.51
C ASN A 55 -19.33 2.82 7.67
N GLU A 56 -19.79 3.09 8.90
CA GLU A 56 -21.22 3.34 9.17
C GLU A 56 -21.56 4.84 9.27
N GLY A 57 -20.67 5.71 8.77
CA GLY A 57 -20.83 7.15 8.78
C GLY A 57 -21.11 7.69 10.18
N SER A 58 -22.27 8.33 10.35
CA SER A 58 -22.69 8.98 11.61
C SER A 58 -22.87 8.00 12.78
N LYS A 59 -23.08 6.70 12.54
CA LYS A 59 -23.22 5.68 13.60
C LYS A 59 -21.86 5.28 14.21
N GLY A 60 -20.78 5.63 13.52
CA GLY A 60 -19.40 5.35 13.92
C GLY A 60 -18.89 4.03 13.35
N ASN A 61 -17.62 4.02 12.98
CA ASN A 61 -17.01 2.91 12.27
C ASN A 61 -16.84 1.66 13.16
N LYS A 62 -16.88 0.49 12.53
CA LYS A 62 -16.71 -0.80 13.21
C LYS A 62 -15.51 -1.56 12.67
N ILE A 63 -14.90 -2.36 13.54
CA ILE A 63 -13.96 -3.41 13.17
C ILE A 63 -14.72 -4.73 13.20
N ALA A 64 -14.51 -5.56 12.20
CA ALA A 64 -15.20 -6.83 12.06
C ALA A 64 -14.26 -7.94 11.58
N LEU A 65 -14.57 -9.17 11.98
CA LEU A 65 -13.98 -10.36 11.40
C LEU A 65 -15.00 -11.02 10.47
N PHE A 66 -14.53 -11.47 9.32
CA PHE A 66 -15.32 -12.16 8.32
C PHE A 66 -14.72 -13.54 8.06
N SER A 67 -15.55 -14.53 7.74
CA SER A 67 -15.07 -15.80 7.19
C SER A 67 -14.53 -15.63 5.78
N GLU A 68 -13.86 -16.66 5.26
CA GLU A 68 -13.35 -16.72 3.88
C GLU A 68 -14.41 -16.45 2.79
N ASN A 69 -15.69 -16.70 3.08
CA ASN A 69 -16.80 -16.43 2.17
C ASN A 69 -17.57 -15.15 2.48
N GLY A 70 -17.07 -14.28 3.36
CA GLY A 70 -17.63 -12.96 3.61
C GLY A 70 -18.72 -12.87 4.69
N LYS A 71 -19.03 -13.96 5.42
CA LYS A 71 -19.97 -13.92 6.55
C LYS A 71 -19.35 -13.19 7.74
N VAL A 72 -20.10 -12.26 8.34
CA VAL A 72 -19.71 -11.58 9.58
C VAL A 72 -19.62 -12.60 10.73
N LEU A 73 -18.47 -12.67 11.38
CA LEU A 73 -18.21 -13.53 12.54
C LEU A 73 -18.33 -12.75 13.86
N VAL A 74 -17.74 -11.55 13.88
CA VAL A 74 -17.84 -10.57 14.99
C VAL A 74 -17.73 -9.18 14.40
N SER A 75 -18.39 -8.20 15.02
CA SER A 75 -18.33 -6.80 14.59
C SER A 75 -18.57 -5.88 15.78
N GLU A 76 -17.60 -5.03 16.10
CA GLU A 76 -17.65 -4.16 17.28
C GLU A 76 -17.17 -2.73 16.96
N LYS A 77 -17.74 -1.75 17.68
CA LYS A 77 -17.26 -0.36 17.65
C LYS A 77 -16.10 -0.24 18.64
N LEU A 78 -14.88 -0.15 18.12
CA LEU A 78 -13.66 -0.06 18.93
C LEU A 78 -13.24 1.36 19.31
N GLN A 79 -13.87 2.40 18.75
CA GLN A 79 -13.61 3.79 19.13
C GLN A 79 -14.66 4.33 20.10
N GLY A 80 -14.21 4.91 21.21
CA GLY A 80 -15.04 5.44 22.31
C GLY A 80 -14.40 5.25 23.68
N GLU A 81 -15.19 5.44 24.74
CA GLU A 81 -14.73 5.44 26.14
C GLU A 81 -15.02 4.13 26.89
N GLY A 82 -15.70 3.18 26.25
CA GLY A 82 -16.03 1.88 26.86
C GLY A 82 -14.80 1.01 27.16
N PRO A 83 -14.96 -0.07 27.97
CA PRO A 83 -13.85 -0.88 28.46
C PRO A 83 -13.04 -1.54 27.34
N ASN A 84 -13.68 -1.92 26.22
CA ASN A 84 -13.03 -2.49 25.04
C ASN A 84 -12.70 -1.46 23.96
N GLN A 85 -13.01 -0.19 24.19
CA GLN A 85 -12.82 0.87 23.22
C GLN A 85 -11.50 1.61 23.45
N ILE A 86 -11.10 2.39 22.46
CA ILE A 86 -9.99 3.34 22.51
C ILE A 86 -10.51 4.72 22.11
N VAL A 87 -10.02 5.76 22.79
CA VAL A 87 -10.38 7.15 22.49
C VAL A 87 -9.61 7.65 21.27
N GLU A 88 -8.41 7.11 21.02
CA GLU A 88 -7.58 7.55 19.90
C GLU A 88 -8.04 7.00 18.54
N SER A 89 -7.53 7.64 17.47
CA SER A 89 -7.64 7.14 16.11
C SER A 89 -7.05 5.73 15.98
N ILE A 90 -7.82 4.79 15.40
CA ILE A 90 -7.29 3.48 14.97
C ILE A 90 -6.54 3.73 13.66
N ASN A 91 -5.22 3.91 13.74
CA ASN A 91 -4.41 4.23 12.56
C ASN A 91 -4.03 2.97 11.79
N GLN A 92 -3.59 1.93 12.50
CA GLN A 92 -3.25 0.66 11.88
C GLN A 92 -3.77 -0.52 12.70
N ILE A 93 -4.08 -1.61 12.02
CA ILE A 93 -4.58 -2.83 12.65
C ILE A 93 -4.15 -4.06 11.83
N ALA A 94 -3.80 -5.17 12.50
CA ALA A 94 -3.46 -6.43 11.83
C ALA A 94 -3.63 -7.62 12.77
N PHE A 95 -3.70 -8.82 12.18
CA PHE A 95 -3.56 -10.05 12.94
C PHE A 95 -2.10 -10.27 13.36
N ALA A 96 -1.92 -10.83 14.55
CA ALA A 96 -0.70 -11.48 14.99
C ALA A 96 -0.67 -12.95 14.51
N GLU A 97 0.49 -13.60 14.60
CA GLU A 97 0.63 -15.02 14.23
C GLU A 97 -0.19 -15.96 15.11
N ASP A 98 -0.46 -15.57 16.36
CA ASP A 98 -1.32 -16.33 17.28
C ASP A 98 -2.82 -16.02 17.13
N GLY A 99 -3.18 -15.20 16.14
CA GLY A 99 -4.55 -14.82 15.82
C GLY A 99 -5.11 -13.68 16.67
N THR A 100 -4.38 -13.18 17.67
CA THR A 100 -4.74 -11.92 18.33
C THR A 100 -4.62 -10.75 17.37
N ILE A 101 -5.24 -9.62 17.71
CA ILE A 101 -5.30 -8.45 16.84
C ILE A 101 -4.54 -7.31 17.51
N TRP A 102 -3.59 -6.74 16.80
CA TRP A 102 -2.88 -5.54 17.24
C TRP A 102 -3.51 -4.31 16.62
N VAL A 103 -3.79 -3.31 17.45
CA VAL A 103 -4.27 -1.99 17.04
C VAL A 103 -3.24 -0.95 17.45
N HIS A 104 -2.77 -0.17 16.49
CA HIS A 104 -1.81 0.90 16.68
C HIS A 104 -2.49 2.26 16.53
N SER A 105 -2.39 3.08 17.57
CA SER A 105 -2.76 4.51 17.57
C SER A 105 -1.51 5.38 17.70
N SER A 106 -1.66 6.70 17.70
CA SER A 106 -0.53 7.63 17.81
C SER A 106 0.23 7.53 19.13
N HIS A 107 -0.43 7.05 20.19
CA HIS A 107 0.12 7.07 21.55
C HIS A 107 0.10 5.71 22.25
N ASN A 108 -0.49 4.70 21.63
CA ASN A 108 -0.69 3.40 22.27
C ASN A 108 -0.72 2.27 21.24
N LEU A 109 -0.17 1.13 21.65
CA LEU A 109 -0.36 -0.15 21.01
C LEU A 109 -1.30 -1.00 21.87
N TYR A 110 -2.37 -1.48 21.28
CA TYR A 110 -3.40 -2.28 21.94
C TYR A 110 -3.44 -3.69 21.39
N ARG A 111 -3.75 -4.64 22.24
CA ARG A 111 -3.99 -6.04 21.86
C ARG A 111 -5.43 -6.42 22.12
N TYR A 112 -6.03 -7.12 21.18
CA TYR A 112 -7.38 -7.64 21.21
C TYR A 112 -7.38 -9.14 20.94
N ASP A 113 -8.35 -9.85 21.51
CA ASP A 113 -8.66 -11.21 21.08
C ASP A 113 -9.54 -11.22 19.81
N GLN A 114 -9.90 -12.42 19.33
CA GLN A 114 -10.76 -12.57 18.16
C GLN A 114 -12.25 -12.32 18.43
N ASN A 115 -12.62 -12.05 19.69
CA ASN A 115 -13.95 -11.55 20.07
C ASN A 115 -13.96 -10.02 20.22
N LEU A 116 -12.89 -9.36 19.77
CA LEU A 116 -12.68 -7.92 19.85
C LEU A 116 -12.75 -7.38 21.29
N LYS A 117 -12.30 -8.18 22.26
CA LYS A 117 -12.09 -7.74 23.65
C LYS A 117 -10.65 -7.29 23.86
N LYS A 118 -10.49 -6.12 24.47
CA LYS A 118 -9.17 -5.50 24.69
C LYS A 118 -8.46 -6.26 25.82
N THR A 119 -7.30 -6.83 25.52
CA THR A 119 -6.52 -7.64 26.48
C THR A 119 -5.26 -6.92 26.98
N LYS A 120 -4.76 -5.93 26.24
CA LYS A 120 -3.55 -5.17 26.63
C LYS A 120 -3.56 -3.76 26.07
N LYS A 121 -2.97 -2.83 26.82
CA LYS A 121 -2.60 -1.47 26.39
C LYS A 121 -1.11 -1.27 26.70
N ILE A 122 -0.35 -0.80 25.72
CA ILE A 122 1.07 -0.51 25.83
C ILE A 122 1.28 0.94 25.40
N PRO A 123 1.72 1.84 26.30
CA PRO A 123 2.05 3.20 25.94
C PRO A 123 3.14 3.23 24.88
N PHE A 124 2.99 4.14 23.92
CA PHE A 124 3.93 4.37 22.85
C PHE A 124 4.00 5.87 22.59
N ARG A 125 5.19 6.43 22.34
CA ARG A 125 5.34 7.84 21.99
C ARG A 125 5.96 7.91 20.62
N SER A 126 5.13 7.96 19.59
CA SER A 126 5.61 8.22 18.25
C SER A 126 6.16 9.62 18.17
N LYS A 127 7.28 9.78 17.45
CA LYS A 127 7.69 11.09 16.95
C LYS A 127 6.67 11.65 15.95
N TYR A 128 5.95 10.78 15.26
CA TYR A 128 5.07 11.10 14.15
C TYR A 128 3.61 10.86 14.54
N THR A 129 2.85 11.94 14.72
CA THR A 129 1.42 11.84 15.00
C THR A 129 0.62 11.77 13.71
N VAL A 130 -0.32 10.83 13.64
CA VAL A 130 -1.23 10.68 12.51
C VAL A 130 -2.63 10.33 13.01
N SER A 131 -3.66 10.82 12.35
CA SER A 131 -5.04 10.42 12.61
C SER A 131 -5.67 10.00 11.29
N LEU A 132 -6.00 8.72 11.17
CA LEU A 132 -6.65 8.19 9.98
C LEU A 132 -8.15 7.99 10.22
N TYR A 133 -8.96 8.35 9.21
CA TYR A 133 -10.39 8.06 9.18
C TYR A 133 -10.68 6.59 8.88
N SER A 134 -9.78 5.92 8.17
CA SER A 134 -9.83 4.49 7.89
C SER A 134 -8.47 3.87 8.17
N PRO A 135 -8.39 2.81 8.98
CA PRO A 135 -7.13 2.17 9.31
C PRO A 135 -6.44 1.58 8.09
N LYS A 136 -5.13 1.39 8.24
CA LYS A 136 -4.29 0.57 7.35
C LYS A 136 -3.85 -0.71 8.03
N LYS A 137 -3.28 -1.63 7.25
CA LYS A 137 -2.65 -2.82 7.81
C LYS A 137 -1.47 -2.40 8.70
N LEU A 138 -1.44 -2.91 9.93
CA LEU A 138 -0.29 -2.76 10.81
C LEU A 138 0.82 -3.71 10.36
N THR A 139 2.00 -3.16 10.14
CA THR A 139 3.18 -3.94 9.76
C THR A 139 4.07 -4.17 10.96
N TYR A 140 4.43 -5.43 11.18
CA TYR A 140 5.35 -5.83 12.24
C TYR A 140 6.26 -6.97 11.78
N PHE A 141 7.41 -7.10 12.42
CA PHE A 141 8.42 -8.13 12.14
C PHE A 141 9.13 -8.56 13.43
N TYR A 142 9.93 -9.62 13.34
CA TYR A 142 10.73 -10.10 14.46
C TYR A 142 12.12 -9.47 14.47
N GLU A 143 12.41 -8.68 15.50
CA GLU A 143 13.76 -8.15 15.68
C GLU A 143 14.73 -9.32 15.89
N ASN A 144 15.85 -9.31 15.16
CA ASN A 144 16.84 -10.39 15.13
C ASN A 144 16.36 -11.76 14.62
N GLY A 145 15.11 -11.88 14.17
CA GLY A 145 14.51 -13.15 13.72
C GLY A 145 13.97 -14.03 14.85
N VAL A 146 13.85 -13.50 16.07
CA VAL A 146 13.33 -14.24 17.23
C VAL A 146 11.81 -14.10 17.29
N LYS A 147 11.10 -15.21 17.07
CA LYS A 147 9.63 -15.23 17.13
C LYS A 147 9.14 -14.73 18.49
N GLY A 148 8.17 -13.81 18.45
CA GLY A 148 7.62 -13.14 19.63
C GLY A 148 8.29 -11.81 19.99
N ASP A 149 9.48 -11.52 19.45
CA ASP A 149 10.15 -10.21 19.58
C ASP A 149 9.61 -9.22 18.54
N ASN A 150 8.32 -8.91 18.64
CA ASN A 150 7.62 -8.11 17.65
C ASN A 150 8.12 -6.66 17.66
N SER A 151 8.41 -6.13 16.49
CA SER A 151 8.71 -4.73 16.22
C SER A 151 7.70 -4.17 15.22
N PHE A 152 7.11 -3.03 15.52
CA PHE A 152 5.99 -2.44 14.77
C PHE A 152 6.44 -1.18 14.05
N ILE A 153 6.11 -1.03 12.77
CA ILE A 153 6.33 0.22 12.04
C ILE A 153 5.17 1.18 12.35
N SER A 154 5.51 2.37 12.86
CA SER A 154 4.55 3.34 13.36
C SER A 154 3.82 4.13 12.28
N GLN A 155 4.49 4.36 11.13
CA GLN A 155 3.90 5.10 10.02
C GLN A 155 3.02 4.20 9.15
N PRO A 156 1.76 4.57 8.88
CA PRO A 156 0.95 3.89 7.89
C PRO A 156 1.53 4.07 6.48
N SER A 157 1.75 2.96 5.76
CA SER A 157 2.22 2.98 4.37
C SER A 157 1.28 3.82 3.48
N GLY A 158 1.86 4.74 2.70
CA GLY A 158 1.18 5.63 1.78
C GLY A 158 0.55 6.90 2.39
N TYR A 159 0.77 7.18 3.68
CA TYR A 159 0.22 8.34 4.38
C TYR A 159 1.33 9.20 4.95
N SER A 160 1.29 10.51 4.66
CA SER A 160 2.27 11.42 5.23
C SER A 160 2.03 11.57 6.73
N THR A 161 3.11 11.50 7.49
CA THR A 161 3.13 11.80 8.92
C THR A 161 4.05 12.99 9.21
N PHE A 162 4.36 13.80 8.18
CA PHE A 162 5.26 14.95 8.26
C PHE A 162 4.52 16.29 8.42
N PHE A 163 3.21 16.26 8.65
CA PHE A 163 2.43 17.46 8.95
C PHE A 163 2.98 18.15 10.21
N GLY A 164 3.27 19.45 10.11
CA GLY A 164 3.81 20.25 11.21
C GLY A 164 5.33 20.13 11.41
N PHE A 165 6.04 19.32 10.61
CA PHE A 165 7.50 19.30 10.60
C PHE A 165 8.03 20.44 9.72
N THR A 166 8.73 21.39 10.34
CA THR A 166 9.33 22.54 9.63
C THR A 166 10.47 22.13 8.69
N ASP A 167 11.13 21.00 8.95
CA ASP A 167 12.22 20.47 8.13
C ASP A 167 12.10 18.94 7.97
N PHE A 168 11.03 18.49 7.30
CA PHE A 168 10.80 17.05 7.10
C PHE A 168 11.92 16.37 6.27
N LEU A 169 12.74 17.14 5.54
CA LEU A 169 13.84 16.59 4.74
C LEU A 169 14.97 16.01 5.61
N LYS A 170 15.05 16.39 6.88
CA LYS A 170 15.96 15.79 7.89
C LYS A 170 15.39 14.55 8.57
N GLU A 171 14.14 14.20 8.28
CA GLU A 171 13.45 13.10 8.95
C GLU A 171 13.80 11.73 8.39
N ASN A 172 13.35 10.70 9.11
CA ASN A 172 13.40 9.32 8.66
C ASN A 172 12.03 8.90 8.14
N LEU A 173 12.04 7.97 7.20
CA LEU A 173 10.83 7.42 6.60
C LEU A 173 10.19 6.35 7.48
N ILE A 174 10.98 5.64 8.29
CA ILE A 174 10.51 4.53 9.12
C ILE A 174 10.89 4.75 10.58
N GLU A 175 9.88 4.72 11.44
CA GLU A 175 9.99 4.58 12.90
C GLU A 175 9.53 3.18 13.28
N VAL A 176 10.27 2.55 14.18
CA VAL A 176 9.92 1.24 14.72
C VAL A 176 9.83 1.30 16.23
N PHE A 177 8.76 0.72 16.77
CA PHE A 177 8.56 0.50 18.19
C PHE A 177 8.66 -0.98 18.54
N ASN A 178 9.49 -1.32 19.53
CA ASN A 178 9.57 -2.65 20.10
C ASN A 178 8.98 -2.64 21.53
N PRO A 179 7.78 -3.21 21.77
CA PRO A 179 7.15 -3.24 23.09
C PRO A 179 7.85 -4.14 24.12
N LYS A 180 8.77 -5.03 23.73
CA LYS A 180 9.49 -5.90 24.67
C LYS A 180 10.56 -5.14 25.45
N ASN A 181 11.22 -4.19 24.79
CA ASN A 181 12.27 -3.37 25.38
C ASN A 181 11.89 -1.89 25.50
N GLU A 182 10.68 -1.53 25.08
CA GLU A 182 10.12 -0.18 25.07
C GLU A 182 10.97 0.85 24.30
N LYS A 183 11.76 0.39 23.32
CA LYS A 183 12.61 1.25 22.51
C LYS A 183 11.93 1.62 21.20
N THR A 184 12.14 2.87 20.82
CA THR A 184 11.84 3.39 19.49
C THR A 184 13.14 3.71 18.76
N TYR A 185 13.22 3.38 17.49
CA TYR A 185 14.33 3.79 16.63
C TYR A 185 13.84 4.15 15.23
N ASN A 186 14.66 4.92 14.51
CA ASN A 186 14.34 5.42 13.18
C ASN A 186 15.40 4.98 12.18
N PHE A 187 15.02 4.75 10.93
CA PHE A 187 15.93 4.49 9.83
C PHE A 187 15.33 4.89 8.48
N ALA A 188 16.11 4.75 7.42
CA ALA A 188 15.80 5.21 6.06
C ALA A 188 15.58 6.74 6.02
N PRO A 189 16.65 7.54 6.15
CA PRO A 189 16.54 8.99 6.11
C PRO A 189 15.98 9.45 4.75
N VAL A 190 15.21 10.54 4.73
CA VAL A 190 14.73 11.17 3.50
C VAL A 190 15.89 11.55 2.58
N SER A 191 17.02 11.97 3.16
CA SER A 191 18.27 12.23 2.44
C SER A 191 18.90 11.03 1.74
N GLY A 192 18.46 9.80 2.07
CA GLY A 192 18.90 8.57 1.43
C GLY A 192 18.16 8.19 0.15
N ARG A 193 17.20 9.01 -0.31
CA ARG A 193 16.38 8.75 -1.51
C ARG A 193 17.03 9.28 -2.78
N SER A 194 16.86 8.59 -3.91
CA SER A 194 17.45 8.97 -5.21
C SER A 194 17.08 10.38 -5.64
N ASN A 195 15.83 10.78 -5.42
CA ASN A 195 15.32 12.10 -5.81
C ASN A 195 15.49 13.19 -4.75
N PHE A 196 16.22 12.93 -3.65
CA PHE A 196 16.34 13.85 -2.52
C PHE A 196 16.72 15.28 -2.94
N SER A 197 17.70 15.44 -3.83
CA SER A 197 18.17 16.75 -4.31
C SER A 197 17.11 17.57 -5.06
N LYS A 198 16.04 16.94 -5.52
CA LYS A 198 14.92 17.59 -6.20
C LYS A 198 13.78 17.95 -5.24
N LEU A 199 13.75 17.41 -4.03
CA LEU A 199 12.61 17.55 -3.11
C LEU A 199 12.54 18.96 -2.54
N ASP A 200 11.36 19.55 -2.61
CA ASP A 200 11.06 20.83 -2.00
C ASP A 200 10.29 20.66 -0.68
N PRO A 201 10.58 21.42 0.39
CA PRO A 201 9.87 21.35 1.66
C PRO A 201 8.33 21.46 1.58
N SER A 202 7.79 22.09 0.52
CA SER A 202 6.33 22.20 0.33
C SER A 202 5.60 20.86 0.27
N ILE A 203 6.24 19.78 -0.20
CA ILE A 203 5.57 18.48 -0.42
C ILE A 203 5.34 17.67 0.85
N HIS A 204 5.70 18.18 2.04
CA HIS A 204 5.62 17.44 3.31
C HIS A 204 4.25 16.77 3.52
N SER A 205 3.15 17.40 3.10
CA SER A 205 1.78 16.89 3.24
C SER A 205 1.44 15.69 2.34
N ILE A 206 2.16 15.51 1.24
CA ILE A 206 1.92 14.45 0.24
C ILE A 206 3.07 13.45 0.13
N TYR A 207 4.20 13.73 0.80
CA TYR A 207 5.35 12.85 0.84
C TYR A 207 5.19 11.81 1.95
N ALA A 208 5.17 10.53 1.59
CA ALA A 208 4.93 9.45 2.54
C ALA A 208 5.77 8.22 2.22
N PRO A 209 6.19 7.44 3.22
CA PRO A 209 6.79 6.13 2.98
C PRO A 209 5.75 5.18 2.38
N VAL A 210 6.11 4.46 1.34
CA VAL A 210 5.31 3.36 0.78
C VAL A 210 6.16 2.10 0.88
N TYR A 211 5.70 1.12 1.64
CA TYR A 211 6.51 -0.04 1.96
C TYR A 211 5.73 -1.34 2.04
N SER A 212 6.47 -2.44 1.90
CA SER A 212 6.01 -3.80 2.11
C SER A 212 7.12 -4.65 2.72
N LEU A 213 6.73 -5.66 3.50
CA LEU A 213 7.64 -6.45 4.29
C LEU A 213 7.64 -7.90 3.83
N ASP A 214 8.82 -8.41 3.50
CA ASP A 214 9.03 -9.84 3.35
C ASP A 214 9.63 -10.42 4.63
N LYS A 215 8.77 -11.05 5.43
CA LYS A 215 9.15 -11.66 6.71
C LYS A 215 10.10 -12.83 6.51
N SER A 216 9.90 -13.62 5.46
CA SER A 216 10.65 -14.84 5.19
C SER A 216 12.11 -14.53 4.83
N ARG A 217 12.34 -13.45 4.08
CA ARG A 217 13.67 -13.00 3.65
C ARG A 217 14.26 -11.91 4.54
N GLY A 218 13.51 -11.43 5.54
CA GLY A 218 13.96 -10.39 6.46
C GLY A 218 14.21 -9.04 5.77
N LYS A 219 13.39 -8.70 4.77
CA LYS A 219 13.56 -7.49 3.93
C LYS A 219 12.38 -6.54 4.03
N LEU A 220 12.67 -5.25 4.02
CA LEU A 220 11.71 -4.18 3.80
C LEU A 220 11.92 -3.57 2.42
N TYR A 221 10.89 -3.57 1.61
CA TYR A 221 10.85 -2.88 0.32
C TYR A 221 10.26 -1.49 0.56
N LEU A 222 11.01 -0.45 0.24
CA LEU A 222 10.66 0.93 0.58
C LEU A 222 10.82 1.87 -0.62
N THR A 223 9.71 2.48 -1.02
CA THR A 223 9.66 3.67 -1.87
C THR A 223 9.01 4.83 -1.09
N THR A 224 8.78 5.96 -1.74
CA THR A 224 7.90 7.01 -1.24
C THR A 224 6.82 7.29 -2.27
N THR A 225 5.79 8.06 -1.89
CA THR A 225 4.74 8.51 -2.80
C THR A 225 5.29 9.24 -4.03
N LEU A 226 6.49 9.83 -3.95
CA LEU A 226 7.12 10.63 -5.00
C LEU A 226 8.56 10.16 -5.23
N ASP A 227 8.73 8.92 -5.71
CA ASP A 227 10.04 8.36 -6.00
C ASP A 227 10.07 7.42 -7.21
N ASP A 228 11.27 7.22 -7.76
CA ASP A 228 11.59 6.38 -8.92
C ASP A 228 12.42 5.13 -8.56
N GLU A 229 12.53 4.80 -7.27
CA GLU A 229 13.23 3.59 -6.84
C GLU A 229 12.56 2.90 -5.64
N ILE A 230 12.68 1.57 -5.59
CA ILE A 230 12.39 0.78 -4.39
C ILE A 230 13.72 0.39 -3.76
N SER A 231 14.01 0.92 -2.58
CA SER A 231 15.14 0.47 -1.77
C SER A 231 14.78 -0.83 -1.06
N ILE A 232 15.66 -1.82 -1.13
CA ILE A 232 15.56 -3.05 -0.34
C ILE A 232 16.44 -2.87 0.89
N ILE A 233 15.83 -2.91 2.07
CA ILE A 233 16.49 -2.72 3.36
C ILE A 233 16.49 -4.04 4.10
N ASP A 234 17.66 -4.42 4.61
CA ASP A 234 17.80 -5.57 5.48
C ASP A 234 17.32 -5.21 6.90
N LEU A 235 16.32 -5.93 7.42
CA LEU A 235 15.68 -5.59 8.70
C LEU A 235 16.61 -5.77 9.91
N ARG A 236 17.63 -6.63 9.81
CA ARG A 236 18.58 -6.88 10.90
C ARG A 236 19.62 -5.76 10.96
N SER A 237 20.30 -5.47 9.85
CA SER A 237 21.33 -4.44 9.78
C SER A 237 20.78 -3.03 9.62
N LYS A 238 19.51 -2.89 9.23
CA LYS A 238 18.80 -1.63 8.98
C LYS A 238 19.42 -0.82 7.83
N LYS A 239 20.23 -1.47 6.99
CA LYS A 239 20.94 -0.87 5.87
C LYS A 239 20.26 -1.20 4.54
N LYS A 240 20.28 -0.24 3.62
CA LYS A 240 19.92 -0.44 2.22
C LYS A 240 20.94 -1.42 1.60
N THR A 241 20.46 -2.55 1.10
CA THR A 241 21.29 -3.57 0.44
C THR A 241 21.22 -3.47 -1.08
N GLU A 242 20.08 -3.02 -1.61
CA GLU A 242 19.84 -2.94 -3.05
C GLU A 242 18.84 -1.81 -3.36
N ALA A 243 18.78 -1.38 -4.61
CA ALA A 243 17.75 -0.49 -5.14
C ALA A 243 17.25 -1.00 -6.49
N LEU A 244 15.93 -1.11 -6.62
CA LEU A 244 15.26 -1.40 -7.88
C LEU A 244 14.85 -0.09 -8.52
N LYS A 245 15.34 0.18 -9.74
CA LYS A 245 14.90 1.36 -10.51
C LYS A 245 13.53 1.12 -11.11
N ILE A 246 12.69 2.15 -11.05
CA ILE A 246 11.32 2.14 -11.56
C ILE A 246 11.24 3.11 -12.73
N ARG A 247 10.56 2.69 -13.79
CA ARG A 247 10.15 3.58 -14.87
C ARG A 247 8.64 3.51 -15.01
N HIS A 248 7.95 4.52 -14.50
CA HIS A 248 6.52 4.69 -14.69
C HIS A 248 6.19 5.17 -16.11
N GLU A 249 5.07 4.72 -16.65
CA GLU A 249 4.51 5.21 -17.92
C GLU A 249 4.15 6.71 -17.82
N ASN A 250 3.42 7.09 -16.76
CA ASN A 250 2.91 8.45 -16.55
C ASN A 250 3.12 8.92 -15.10
N PHE A 251 4.24 9.61 -14.87
CA PHE A 251 4.58 10.23 -13.59
C PHE A 251 5.34 11.56 -13.80
N PRO A 252 4.65 12.64 -14.22
CA PRO A 252 5.30 13.83 -14.78
C PRO A 252 6.21 14.56 -13.79
N VAL A 253 5.82 14.62 -12.51
CA VAL A 253 6.58 15.38 -11.49
C VAL A 253 8.00 14.83 -11.28
N LEU A 254 8.25 13.53 -11.49
CA LEU A 254 9.58 12.93 -11.35
C LEU A 254 10.54 13.33 -12.48
N LYS A 255 10.00 13.80 -13.63
CA LYS A 255 10.78 14.34 -14.75
C LYS A 255 11.22 15.78 -14.52
N SER A 256 10.65 16.47 -13.54
CA SER A 256 11.01 17.84 -13.21
C SER A 256 12.38 17.92 -12.52
N SER A 257 13.06 19.06 -12.68
CA SER A 257 14.27 19.38 -11.91
C SER A 257 13.96 19.66 -10.43
N ARG A 258 12.70 19.94 -10.09
CA ARG A 258 12.22 20.19 -8.72
C ARG A 258 10.85 19.54 -8.49
N ILE A 259 10.73 18.79 -7.42
CA ILE A 259 9.50 18.14 -6.94
C ILE A 259 8.91 19.04 -5.85
N SER A 260 7.93 19.87 -6.21
CA SER A 260 7.26 20.82 -5.32
C SER A 260 5.75 20.78 -5.53
N LEU A 261 4.97 21.27 -4.55
CA LEU A 261 3.51 21.37 -4.69
C LEU A 261 3.11 22.26 -5.88
N ASN A 262 3.90 23.29 -6.19
CA ASN A 262 3.65 24.18 -7.33
C ASN A 262 3.81 23.48 -8.69
N ASN A 263 4.56 22.38 -8.74
CA ASN A 263 4.78 21.59 -9.94
C ASN A 263 3.81 20.40 -10.05
N ILE A 264 2.84 20.31 -9.14
CA ILE A 264 1.83 19.26 -9.14
C ILE A 264 0.46 19.92 -9.29
N ALA A 265 -0.27 19.52 -10.33
CA ALA A 265 -1.62 20.01 -10.56
C ALA A 265 -2.51 19.76 -9.33
N SER A 266 -3.36 20.74 -9.00
CA SER A 266 -4.27 20.65 -7.87
C SER A 266 -5.61 21.34 -8.19
N LYS A 267 -6.67 20.90 -7.51
CA LYS A 267 -7.98 21.55 -7.50
C LYS A 267 -8.42 21.74 -6.06
N GLY A 268 -8.29 22.97 -5.56
CA GLY A 268 -8.48 23.26 -4.14
C GLY A 268 -7.52 22.43 -3.27
N PRO A 269 -8.01 21.67 -2.27
CA PRO A 269 -7.14 20.84 -1.43
C PRO A 269 -6.71 19.52 -2.10
N ILE A 270 -7.27 19.18 -3.27
CA ILE A 270 -7.03 17.89 -3.92
C ILE A 270 -5.81 17.97 -4.84
N ASN A 271 -4.81 17.14 -4.55
CA ASN A 271 -3.66 16.92 -5.42
C ASN A 271 -4.05 15.99 -6.59
N LEU A 272 -3.75 16.40 -7.82
CA LEU A 272 -4.08 15.67 -9.06
C LEU A 272 -2.85 14.95 -9.67
N GLY A 273 -1.73 14.99 -8.97
CA GLY A 273 -0.47 14.37 -9.38
C GLY A 273 -0.47 12.85 -9.23
N ALA A 274 0.47 12.23 -9.95
CA ALA A 274 0.76 10.82 -9.79
C ALA A 274 1.38 10.54 -8.42
N LYS A 275 1.14 9.34 -7.88
CA LYS A 275 1.80 8.87 -6.66
C LYS A 275 1.97 7.36 -6.64
N ASN A 276 3.06 6.87 -6.06
CA ASN A 276 3.15 5.47 -5.65
C ASN A 276 2.14 5.21 -4.53
N ASP A 277 1.41 4.10 -4.59
CA ASP A 277 0.32 3.80 -3.66
C ASP A 277 0.64 2.60 -2.77
N ASN A 278 1.15 1.50 -3.35
CA ASN A 278 1.42 0.28 -2.60
C ASN A 278 2.53 -0.58 -3.20
N ILE A 279 3.13 -1.46 -2.38
CA ILE A 279 4.07 -2.50 -2.80
C ILE A 279 3.53 -3.86 -2.39
N TYR A 280 3.55 -4.82 -3.31
CA TYR A 280 3.29 -6.22 -3.04
C TYR A 280 4.53 -7.04 -3.37
N VAL A 281 4.87 -8.00 -2.52
CA VAL A 281 6.07 -8.83 -2.69
C VAL A 281 5.62 -10.28 -2.64
N LEU A 282 5.75 -10.99 -3.75
CA LEU A 282 5.39 -12.39 -3.89
C LEU A 282 6.43 -13.29 -3.22
N SER A 283 6.06 -14.55 -2.96
CA SER A 283 6.91 -15.53 -2.30
C SER A 283 8.23 -15.83 -3.05
N ASP A 284 8.22 -15.73 -4.39
CA ASP A 284 9.41 -15.89 -5.24
C ASP A 284 10.32 -14.64 -5.25
N GLY A 285 9.87 -13.55 -4.63
CA GLY A 285 10.55 -12.28 -4.60
C GLY A 285 10.27 -11.33 -5.75
N THR A 286 9.33 -11.67 -6.63
CA THR A 286 8.73 -10.73 -7.57
C THR A 286 8.08 -9.59 -6.79
N VAL A 287 8.28 -8.36 -7.28
CA VAL A 287 7.72 -7.14 -6.68
C VAL A 287 6.71 -6.54 -7.63
N LEU A 288 5.56 -6.12 -7.09
CA LEU A 288 4.56 -5.31 -7.76
C LEU A 288 4.55 -3.94 -7.10
N LEU A 289 4.69 -2.88 -7.90
CA LEU A 289 4.45 -1.53 -7.44
C LEU A 289 3.13 -1.03 -8.02
N GLU A 290 2.19 -0.73 -7.14
CA GLU A 290 0.98 0.00 -7.51
C GLU A 290 1.24 1.50 -7.45
N TYR A 291 0.83 2.21 -8.49
CA TYR A 291 0.84 3.66 -8.52
C TYR A 291 -0.41 4.19 -9.21
N ILE A 292 -0.74 5.44 -8.89
CA ILE A 292 -1.86 6.17 -9.47
C ILE A 292 -1.27 7.22 -10.42
N ARG A 293 -1.78 7.26 -11.65
CA ARG A 293 -1.39 8.24 -12.67
C ARG A 293 -1.97 9.61 -12.36
N ALA A 294 -1.30 10.65 -12.84
CA ALA A 294 -1.81 12.01 -12.78
C ALA A 294 -3.09 12.15 -13.62
N ILE A 295 -3.98 13.03 -13.19
CA ILE A 295 -5.17 13.46 -13.95
C ILE A 295 -5.03 14.94 -14.30
N SER A 296 -5.44 15.34 -15.51
CA SER A 296 -5.43 16.76 -15.86
C SER A 296 -6.58 17.49 -15.14
N PRO A 297 -6.42 18.78 -14.82
CA PRO A 297 -7.48 19.58 -14.19
C PRO A 297 -8.79 19.54 -14.99
N GLU A 298 -8.73 19.58 -16.32
CA GLU A 298 -9.90 19.64 -17.19
C GLU A 298 -10.71 18.34 -17.11
N VAL A 299 -10.04 17.18 -17.17
CA VAL A 299 -10.71 15.87 -17.06
C VAL A 299 -11.25 15.68 -15.65
N TYR A 300 -10.51 16.11 -14.61
CA TYR A 300 -10.99 16.05 -13.24
C TYR A 300 -12.26 16.90 -13.06
N GLU A 301 -12.30 18.12 -13.60
CA GLU A 301 -13.45 19.02 -13.55
C GLU A 301 -14.69 18.43 -14.24
N GLN A 302 -14.51 17.81 -15.40
CA GLN A 302 -15.59 17.10 -16.08
C GLN A 302 -16.16 15.97 -15.20
N LYS A 303 -15.29 15.14 -14.62
CA LYS A 303 -15.69 13.99 -13.79
C LYS A 303 -16.42 14.40 -12.51
N ILE A 304 -15.98 15.48 -11.84
CA ILE A 304 -16.67 15.95 -10.63
C ILE A 304 -17.99 16.67 -10.94
N ALA A 305 -18.18 17.18 -12.16
CA ALA A 305 -19.46 17.71 -12.61
C ALA A 305 -20.50 16.59 -12.80
N GLU A 306 -20.06 15.43 -13.29
CA GLU A 306 -20.88 14.21 -13.43
C GLU A 306 -21.12 13.53 -12.07
N ASN A 307 -20.09 13.41 -11.23
CA ASN A 307 -20.14 12.81 -9.91
C ASN A 307 -19.36 13.65 -8.89
N ARG A 308 -20.09 14.38 -8.03
CA ARG A 308 -19.49 15.27 -7.02
C ARG A 308 -18.54 14.58 -6.04
N ASN A 309 -18.66 13.26 -5.86
CA ASN A 309 -17.82 12.46 -4.98
C ASN A 309 -16.63 11.79 -5.71
N TYR A 310 -16.44 12.08 -7.00
CA TYR A 310 -15.36 11.48 -7.79
C TYR A 310 -13.98 11.86 -7.23
N HIS A 311 -13.09 10.86 -7.17
CA HIS A 311 -11.67 11.07 -6.95
C HIS A 311 -10.89 10.02 -7.74
N HIS A 312 -9.95 10.47 -8.59
CA HIS A 312 -9.14 9.60 -9.44
C HIS A 312 -8.28 8.55 -8.69
N PHE A 313 -8.08 8.68 -7.38
CA PHE A 313 -7.42 7.66 -6.56
C PHE A 313 -8.28 6.41 -6.39
N GLY A 314 -9.60 6.54 -6.48
CA GLY A 314 -10.55 5.42 -6.48
C GLY A 314 -10.91 4.92 -7.88
N ASP A 315 -10.42 5.57 -8.95
CA ASP A 315 -10.72 5.19 -10.32
C ASP A 315 -9.70 4.16 -10.85
N PRO A 316 -10.12 2.91 -11.15
CA PRO A 316 -9.22 1.87 -11.66
C PRO A 316 -8.51 2.25 -12.96
N SER A 317 -9.08 3.15 -13.77
CA SER A 317 -8.47 3.60 -15.03
C SER A 317 -7.19 4.42 -14.81
N TYR A 318 -7.01 5.01 -13.62
CA TYR A 318 -5.81 5.75 -13.24
C TYR A 318 -4.80 4.89 -12.48
N ARG A 319 -5.18 3.69 -12.03
CA ARG A 319 -4.27 2.78 -11.32
C ARG A 319 -3.48 1.92 -12.29
N ARG A 320 -2.21 1.69 -11.97
CA ARG A 320 -1.26 0.91 -12.75
C ARG A 320 -0.39 0.07 -11.83
N LEU A 321 0.06 -1.07 -12.34
CA LEU A 321 1.01 -1.94 -11.68
C LEU A 321 2.27 -2.09 -12.51
N ILE A 322 3.41 -1.94 -11.85
CA ILE A 322 4.72 -2.22 -12.42
C ILE A 322 5.19 -3.56 -11.86
N LEU A 323 5.48 -4.51 -12.76
CA LEU A 323 6.03 -5.82 -12.41
C LEU A 323 7.55 -5.77 -12.44
N ILE A 324 8.21 -6.14 -11.34
CA ILE A 324 9.66 -6.28 -11.25
C ILE A 324 9.99 -7.72 -10.87
N ARG A 325 10.67 -8.43 -11.77
CA ARG A 325 11.09 -9.83 -11.58
C ARG A 325 12.61 -9.92 -11.77
N ASN A 326 13.29 -10.64 -10.88
CA ASN A 326 14.75 -10.78 -10.89
C ASN A 326 15.48 -9.42 -10.96
N GLY A 327 14.99 -8.44 -10.20
CA GLY A 327 15.57 -7.09 -10.11
C GLY A 327 15.31 -6.18 -11.32
N LYS A 328 14.56 -6.63 -12.33
CA LYS A 328 14.28 -5.85 -13.55
C LYS A 328 12.77 -5.65 -13.75
N GLN A 329 12.39 -4.44 -14.15
CA GLN A 329 11.03 -4.17 -14.60
C GLN A 329 10.73 -4.98 -15.87
N VAL A 330 9.60 -5.68 -15.89
CA VAL A 330 9.17 -6.57 -16.97
C VAL A 330 7.94 -6.00 -17.64
N GLY A 331 7.99 -5.85 -18.97
CA GLY A 331 6.86 -5.39 -19.76
C GLY A 331 6.49 -3.92 -19.54
N GLU A 332 5.29 -3.59 -19.98
CA GLU A 332 4.64 -2.29 -19.76
C GLU A 332 3.82 -2.30 -18.47
N ASP A 333 3.36 -1.12 -18.06
CA ASP A 333 2.57 -0.95 -16.86
C ASP A 333 1.21 -1.63 -17.04
N ILE A 334 0.86 -2.53 -16.11
CA ILE A 334 -0.34 -3.35 -16.17
C ILE A 334 -1.52 -2.53 -15.66
N GLN A 335 -2.57 -2.43 -16.47
CA GLN A 335 -3.83 -1.84 -16.05
C GLN A 335 -4.58 -2.79 -15.11
N LEU A 336 -5.14 -2.26 -14.02
CA LEU A 336 -6.04 -3.05 -13.17
C LEU A 336 -7.35 -3.31 -13.94
N PRO A 337 -7.79 -4.58 -14.03
CA PRO A 337 -8.97 -4.92 -14.82
C PRO A 337 -10.22 -4.23 -14.29
N TYR A 338 -10.48 -4.33 -12.97
CA TYR A 338 -11.59 -3.65 -12.28
C TYR A 338 -11.26 -3.51 -10.78
N GLY A 339 -11.62 -2.38 -10.17
CA GLY A 339 -11.61 -2.21 -8.71
C GLY A 339 -10.29 -1.74 -8.07
N GLU A 340 -10.16 -2.00 -6.77
CA GLU A 340 -9.02 -1.60 -5.91
C GLU A 340 -8.37 -2.83 -5.27
N ILE A 341 -7.04 -2.98 -5.36
CA ILE A 341 -6.34 -4.08 -4.70
C ILE A 341 -6.38 -3.86 -3.19
N ALA A 342 -7.06 -4.74 -2.47
CA ALA A 342 -7.13 -4.69 -1.02
C ALA A 342 -5.85 -5.23 -0.37
N MET A 343 -5.36 -6.40 -0.82
CA MET A 343 -4.13 -7.02 -0.30
C MET A 343 -3.60 -8.15 -1.18
N LEU A 344 -2.35 -8.54 -0.95
CA LEU A 344 -1.77 -9.82 -1.39
C LEU A 344 -2.09 -10.89 -0.34
N LEU A 345 -2.61 -12.03 -0.79
CA LEU A 345 -2.87 -13.22 0.02
C LEU A 345 -1.62 -14.11 0.11
N PRO A 346 -1.52 -15.01 1.11
CA PRO A 346 -0.32 -15.84 1.32
C PRO A 346 0.04 -16.80 0.18
N ASP A 347 -0.89 -17.07 -0.72
CA ASP A 347 -0.72 -17.95 -1.89
C ASP A 347 -0.36 -17.17 -3.17
N ASP A 348 0.17 -15.94 -3.01
CA ASP A 348 0.52 -15.00 -4.08
C ASP A 348 -0.64 -14.57 -4.99
N THR A 349 -1.88 -14.71 -4.51
CA THR A 349 -3.05 -14.16 -5.19
C THR A 349 -3.42 -12.79 -4.64
N LEU A 350 -4.03 -11.94 -5.48
CA LEU A 350 -4.44 -10.59 -5.12
C LEU A 350 -5.93 -10.58 -4.82
N LEU A 351 -6.29 -10.07 -3.65
CA LEU A 351 -7.66 -9.78 -3.27
C LEU A 351 -8.01 -8.38 -3.78
N ILE A 352 -8.99 -8.29 -4.67
CA ILE A 352 -9.40 -7.03 -5.32
C ILE A 352 -10.85 -6.73 -4.95
N LYS A 353 -11.10 -5.57 -4.35
CA LYS A 353 -12.44 -5.05 -4.14
C LYS A 353 -13.00 -4.67 -5.50
N LEU A 354 -14.04 -5.36 -5.96
CA LEU A 354 -14.66 -5.09 -7.24
C LEU A 354 -15.57 -3.86 -7.11
N LEU A 355 -15.47 -2.95 -8.08
CA LEU A 355 -16.29 -1.75 -8.15
C LEU A 355 -17.20 -1.86 -9.37
N ASN A 356 -18.51 -1.71 -9.18
CA ASN A 356 -19.45 -1.51 -10.27
C ASN A 356 -19.60 0.00 -10.51
N PRO A 357 -19.14 0.53 -11.66
CA PRO A 357 -19.28 1.96 -11.95
C PRO A 357 -20.71 2.35 -12.35
N GLU A 358 -21.58 1.39 -12.69
CA GLU A 358 -22.92 1.65 -13.24
C GLU A 358 -24.02 1.63 -12.17
N GLU A 359 -23.82 0.90 -11.06
CA GLU A 359 -24.83 0.70 -10.03
C GLU A 359 -24.21 0.79 -8.62
N GLU A 360 -24.90 1.47 -7.70
CA GLU A 360 -24.61 1.37 -6.27
C GLU A 360 -25.09 0.01 -5.75
N GLU A 361 -24.19 -0.74 -5.12
CA GLU A 361 -24.49 -2.08 -4.59
C GLU A 361 -24.73 -2.02 -3.08
N ASP A 362 -25.79 -2.68 -2.61
CA ASP A 362 -26.09 -2.86 -1.17
C ASP A 362 -25.21 -3.95 -0.50
N PHE A 363 -24.09 -4.30 -1.12
CA PHE A 363 -23.13 -5.28 -0.67
C PHE A 363 -21.72 -4.92 -1.17
N THR A 364 -20.69 -5.55 -0.59
CA THR A 364 -19.31 -5.41 -1.09
C THR A 364 -18.82 -6.71 -1.73
N ARG A 365 -18.32 -6.65 -2.97
CA ARG A 365 -17.71 -7.79 -3.67
C ARG A 365 -16.19 -7.77 -3.64
N TYR A 366 -15.60 -8.95 -3.50
CA TYR A 366 -14.17 -9.17 -3.62
C TYR A 366 -13.87 -10.32 -4.56
N GLY A 367 -13.02 -10.09 -5.56
CA GLY A 367 -12.46 -11.12 -6.41
C GLY A 367 -11.06 -11.52 -5.96
N ILE A 368 -10.71 -12.79 -6.16
CA ILE A 368 -9.35 -13.30 -5.99
C ILE A 368 -8.76 -13.51 -7.36
N PHE A 369 -7.58 -12.93 -7.61
CA PHE A 369 -6.93 -12.94 -8.91
C PHE A 369 -5.50 -13.46 -8.83
N ARG A 370 -5.07 -14.13 -9.90
CA ARG A 370 -3.68 -14.55 -10.10
C ARG A 370 -3.09 -13.80 -11.28
N LEU A 371 -1.83 -13.37 -11.14
CA LEU A 371 -1.03 -12.87 -12.26
C LEU A 371 -0.57 -14.04 -13.12
N LYS A 372 -0.75 -13.94 -14.43
CA LYS A 372 -0.31 -14.92 -15.44
C LYS A 372 0.75 -14.33 -16.35
#